data_AF-A0A6N9UVK5-F1
#
_entry.id   AF-A0A6N9UVK5-F1
#
_cell.length_a   1.000
_cell.length_b   1.000
_cell.length_c   1.000
_cell.angle_alpha   90.00
_cell.angle_beta   90.00
_cell.angle_gamma   90.00
#
_symmetry.space_group_name_H-M   'P 1'
#
loop_
_entity.id
_entity.type
_entity.pdbx_description
1 polymer ?
#
loop_
_entity_poly.entity_id
_entity_poly.type
_entity_poly.pdbx_seq_one_letter_code
_entity_poly.pdbx_strand_id
1 'polypeptide(L)'
;LLAAALCAPRGEPSAVLEFADVAPVPVRSRIRARLWLAGRLAVEDGHLAFRPTRAVLRRPSGAVVVDVDEFTAAAPDPLALAEARLLTHLADCHDDAVQRLTRLVDPDSLHGAVRVRPLAVDRHGLTLRIERVRDHGDVRLPFHAPADEIAQLTERVHVLLAQAGTVSCPRALQRQRADGDG
;
A
#
# COMPACT_ATOMS: atom_id res chain seq x y z
N LEU A 1 -6.80 -11.12 -7.70
CA LEU A 1 -7.58 -12.37 -7.84
C LEU A 1 -9.06 -12.01 -7.80
N LEU A 2 -9.88 -12.61 -8.66
CA LEU A 2 -11.33 -12.41 -8.70
C LEU A 2 -12.02 -13.76 -8.53
N ALA A 3 -12.99 -13.84 -7.63
CA ALA A 3 -13.88 -14.99 -7.49
C ALA A 3 -15.34 -14.54 -7.65
N ALA A 4 -16.18 -15.39 -8.25
CA ALA A 4 -17.59 -15.10 -8.48
C ALA A 4 -18.47 -16.29 -8.08
N ALA A 5 -19.62 -16.01 -7.46
CA ALA A 5 -20.68 -16.99 -7.21
C ALA A 5 -21.99 -16.50 -7.84
N LEU A 6 -22.73 -17.40 -8.50
CA LEU A 6 -23.96 -17.11 -9.24
C LEU A 6 -25.15 -17.90 -8.67
N CYS A 7 -26.29 -17.23 -8.47
CA CYS A 7 -27.53 -17.86 -8.01
C CYS A 7 -28.73 -17.26 -8.75
N ALA A 8 -29.62 -18.07 -9.32
CA ALA A 8 -30.81 -17.60 -10.03
C ALA A 8 -32.12 -18.18 -9.44
N PRO A 9 -32.45 -17.93 -8.17
CA PRO A 9 -33.63 -18.52 -7.52
C PRO A 9 -34.97 -17.98 -8.03
N ARG A 10 -34.99 -16.85 -8.77
CA ARG A 10 -36.21 -16.18 -9.28
C ARG A 10 -36.12 -15.74 -10.74
N GLY A 11 -35.21 -16.31 -11.53
CA GLY A 11 -35.01 -15.95 -12.95
C GLY A 11 -34.06 -14.78 -13.20
N GLU A 12 -33.82 -13.92 -12.22
CA GLU A 12 -32.74 -12.91 -12.27
C GLU A 12 -31.48 -13.43 -11.54
N PRO A 13 -30.35 -13.61 -12.24
CA PRO A 13 -29.12 -14.10 -11.62
C PRO A 13 -28.54 -13.03 -10.67
N SER A 14 -28.48 -13.36 -9.38
CA SER A 14 -27.71 -12.62 -8.39
C SER A 14 -26.29 -13.14 -8.32
N ALA A 15 -25.33 -12.25 -8.11
CA ALA A 15 -23.92 -12.58 -8.03
C ALA A 15 -23.23 -11.92 -6.84
N VAL A 16 -22.21 -12.60 -6.33
CA VAL A 16 -21.23 -12.00 -5.43
C VAL A 16 -19.86 -12.08 -6.11
N LEU A 17 -19.19 -10.94 -6.21
CA LEU A 17 -17.84 -10.79 -6.74
C LEU A 17 -16.89 -10.46 -5.59
N GLU A 18 -15.82 -11.23 -5.42
CA GLU A 18 -14.73 -10.93 -4.49
C GLU A 18 -13.49 -10.50 -5.29
N PHE A 19 -13.01 -9.30 -5.02
CA PHE A 19 -11.75 -8.78 -5.51
C PHE A 19 -10.73 -8.77 -4.38
N ALA A 20 -9.56 -9.37 -4.62
CA ALA A 20 -8.43 -9.28 -3.72
C ALA A 20 -7.36 -8.38 -4.31
N ASP A 21 -7.02 -7.31 -3.59
CA ASP A 21 -5.89 -6.45 -3.86
C ASP A 21 -4.62 -7.09 -3.27
N VAL A 22 -3.69 -7.44 -4.17
CA VAL A 22 -2.53 -8.26 -3.85
C VAL A 22 -1.29 -7.40 -4.00
N ALA A 23 -0.48 -7.32 -2.94
CA ALA A 23 0.80 -6.63 -2.98
C ALA A 23 1.69 -7.22 -4.10
N PRO A 24 2.30 -6.35 -4.93
CA PRO A 24 3.12 -6.75 -6.07
C PRO A 24 4.48 -7.32 -5.63
N VAL A 25 4.97 -6.90 -4.46
CA VAL A 25 6.23 -7.34 -3.85
C VAL A 25 5.98 -8.57 -2.95
N PRO A 26 6.90 -9.55 -2.90
CA PRO A 26 6.79 -10.70 -2.01
C PRO A 26 6.93 -10.27 -0.54
N VAL A 27 5.79 -10.10 0.13
CA VAL A 27 5.68 -9.76 1.55
C VAL A 27 4.76 -10.74 2.28
N ARG A 28 4.94 -10.83 3.60
CA ARG A 28 4.03 -11.55 4.49
C ARG A 28 2.63 -10.97 4.41
N SER A 29 1.63 -11.85 4.40
CA SER A 29 0.21 -11.49 4.31
C SER A 29 -0.07 -10.50 3.16
N ARG A 30 0.27 -10.90 1.93
CA ARG A 30 0.25 -10.05 0.73
C ARG A 30 -1.11 -9.50 0.29
N ILE A 31 -2.23 -9.91 0.90
CA ILE A 31 -3.54 -9.35 0.56
C ILE A 31 -3.72 -8.03 1.32
N ARG A 32 -3.65 -6.91 0.60
CA ARG A 32 -3.75 -5.55 1.16
C ARG A 32 -5.20 -5.20 1.50
N ALA A 33 -6.12 -5.60 0.64
CA ALA A 33 -7.55 -5.41 0.86
C ALA A 33 -8.36 -6.49 0.13
N ARG A 34 -9.62 -6.65 0.55
CA ARG A 34 -10.64 -7.41 -0.17
C ARG A 34 -11.89 -6.56 -0.34
N LEU A 35 -12.47 -6.58 -1.54
CA LEU A 35 -13.74 -5.96 -1.85
C LEU A 35 -14.74 -7.04 -2.21
N TRP A 36 -15.88 -7.08 -1.52
CA TRP A 36 -17.03 -7.88 -1.93
C TRP A 36 -18.09 -6.97 -2.52
N LEU A 37 -18.54 -7.30 -3.72
CA LEU A 37 -19.69 -6.69 -4.34
C LEU A 37 -20.80 -7.74 -4.46
N ALA A 38 -21.97 -7.46 -3.90
CA ALA A 38 -23.19 -8.23 -4.16
C ALA A 38 -24.06 -7.43 -5.12
N GLY A 39 -24.74 -8.12 -6.04
CA GLY A 39 -25.54 -7.44 -7.05
C GLY A 39 -26.31 -8.39 -7.95
N ARG A 40 -26.93 -7.82 -8.97
CA ARG A 40 -27.64 -8.56 -10.02
C ARG A 40 -26.87 -8.51 -11.32
N LEU A 41 -27.02 -9.55 -12.12
CA LEU A 41 -26.51 -9.59 -13.48
C LEU A 41 -27.68 -9.46 -14.45
N ALA A 42 -27.48 -8.64 -15.47
CA ALA A 42 -28.44 -8.45 -16.57
C ALA A 42 -27.69 -8.52 -17.91
N VAL A 43 -28.39 -8.89 -18.97
CA VAL A 43 -27.85 -8.80 -20.33
C VAL A 43 -28.26 -7.45 -20.90
N GLU A 44 -27.27 -6.64 -21.27
CA GLU A 44 -27.43 -5.29 -21.83
C GLU A 44 -26.53 -5.17 -23.05
N ASP A 45 -27.09 -4.79 -24.20
CA ASP A 45 -26.37 -4.63 -25.46
C ASP A 45 -25.48 -5.84 -25.84
N GLY A 46 -25.93 -7.05 -25.50
CA GLY A 46 -25.19 -8.30 -25.74
C GLY A 46 -24.06 -8.58 -24.75
N HIS A 47 -23.87 -7.74 -23.73
CA HIS A 47 -22.89 -7.90 -22.66
C HIS A 47 -23.57 -8.22 -21.31
N LEU A 48 -22.82 -8.85 -20.41
CA LEU A 48 -23.27 -9.08 -19.05
C LEU A 48 -22.93 -7.85 -18.18
N ALA A 49 -23.96 -7.12 -17.78
CA ALA A 49 -23.84 -5.98 -16.87
C ALA A 49 -24.06 -6.44 -15.43
N PHE A 50 -23.13 -6.09 -14.53
CA PHE A 50 -23.28 -6.28 -13.09
C PHE A 50 -23.74 -4.98 -12.44
N ARG A 51 -24.91 -5.02 -11.80
CA ARG A 51 -25.45 -3.91 -11.02
C ARG A 51 -25.20 -4.16 -9.53
N PRO A 52 -24.18 -3.54 -8.92
CA PRO A 52 -23.92 -3.68 -7.49
C PRO A 52 -25.10 -3.14 -6.68
N THR A 53 -25.43 -3.83 -5.60
CA THR A 53 -26.41 -3.39 -4.59
C THR A 53 -25.78 -3.26 -3.21
N ARG A 54 -24.56 -3.80 -3.02
CA ARG A 54 -23.80 -3.68 -1.79
C ARG A 54 -22.31 -3.81 -2.07
N ALA A 55 -21.52 -2.91 -1.48
CA ALA A 55 -20.06 -2.96 -1.49
C ALA A 55 -19.51 -3.06 -0.05
N VAL A 56 -18.59 -4.00 0.19
CA VAL A 56 -17.92 -4.16 1.47
C VAL A 56 -16.41 -4.21 1.24
N LEU A 57 -15.69 -3.24 1.78
CA LEU A 57 -14.24 -3.15 1.72
C LEU A 57 -13.62 -3.60 3.04
N ARG A 58 -12.82 -4.66 3.02
CA ARG A 58 -12.00 -5.10 4.16
C ARG A 58 -10.55 -4.72 3.95
N ARG A 59 -10.02 -3.99 4.93
CA ARG A 59 -8.62 -3.61 5.09
C ARG A 59 -8.07 -4.24 6.38
N PRO A 60 -6.76 -4.15 6.65
CA PRO A 60 -6.19 -4.60 7.93
C PRO A 60 -6.84 -3.93 9.14
N SER A 61 -7.30 -2.68 9.00
CA SER A 61 -7.99 -1.92 10.04
C SER A 61 -9.44 -2.36 10.30
N GLY A 62 -10.04 -3.18 9.42
CA GLY A 62 -11.42 -3.64 9.58
C GLY A 62 -12.21 -3.66 8.26
N ALA A 63 -13.48 -4.05 8.35
CA ALA A 63 -14.42 -4.02 7.24
C ALA A 63 -15.32 -2.79 7.33
N VAL A 64 -15.56 -2.15 6.18
CA VAL A 64 -16.47 -1.02 6.05
C VAL A 64 -17.47 -1.32 4.94
N VAL A 65 -18.72 -0.90 5.13
CA VAL A 65 -19.69 -0.86 4.04
C VAL A 65 -19.46 0.45 3.29
N VAL A 66 -19.28 0.35 1.98
CA VAL A 66 -19.10 1.51 1.09
C VAL A 66 -20.43 1.72 0.38
N ASP A 67 -20.87 2.97 0.29
CA ASP A 67 -22.03 3.30 -0.50
C ASP A 67 -21.78 2.99 -1.98
N VAL A 68 -22.77 2.44 -2.67
CA VAL A 68 -22.58 1.95 -4.04
C VAL A 68 -22.43 3.12 -5.01
N ASP A 69 -23.18 4.21 -4.81
CA ASP A 69 -23.10 5.38 -5.67
C ASP A 69 -21.77 6.11 -5.45
N GLU A 70 -21.32 6.20 -4.19
CA GLU A 70 -19.97 6.69 -3.85
C GLU A 70 -18.88 5.84 -4.53
N PHE A 71 -18.98 4.51 -4.45
CA PHE A 71 -18.02 3.59 -5.08
C PHE A 71 -17.99 3.76 -6.61
N THR A 72 -19.15 3.90 -7.26
CA THR A 72 -19.24 4.07 -8.71
C THR A 72 -18.76 5.45 -9.17
N ALA A 73 -18.95 6.49 -8.37
CA ALA A 73 -18.49 7.85 -8.67
C ALA A 73 -16.99 8.06 -8.36
N ALA A 74 -16.37 7.21 -7.54
CA ALA A 74 -14.98 7.35 -7.14
C ALA A 74 -14.02 7.20 -8.33
N ALA A 75 -13.12 8.17 -8.48
CA ALA A 75 -12.00 8.05 -9.41
C ALA A 75 -10.91 7.14 -8.83
N PRO A 76 -10.27 6.28 -9.64
CA PRO A 76 -9.10 5.54 -9.19
C PRO A 76 -7.93 6.49 -8.89
N ASP A 77 -7.01 6.05 -8.03
CA ASP A 77 -5.77 6.79 -7.78
C ASP A 77 -4.96 6.97 -9.09
N PRO A 78 -4.40 8.17 -9.37
CA PRO A 78 -3.63 8.41 -10.60
C PRO A 78 -2.46 7.44 -10.81
N LEU A 79 -1.89 6.92 -9.71
CA LEU A 79 -0.76 6.00 -9.75
C LEU A 79 -1.19 4.53 -9.82
N ALA A 80 -2.50 4.21 -9.80
CA ALA A 80 -2.99 2.84 -9.69
C ALA A 80 -2.44 1.88 -10.75
N LEU A 81 -2.28 2.33 -12.01
CA LEU A 81 -1.74 1.52 -13.09
C LEU A 81 -0.22 1.34 -13.03
N ALA A 82 0.49 2.30 -12.43
CA ALA A 82 1.95 2.28 -12.34
C ALA A 82 2.46 1.67 -11.03
N GLU A 83 1.63 1.65 -9.98
CA GLU A 83 1.98 1.25 -8.62
C GLU A 83 2.76 -0.06 -8.57
N ALA A 84 2.24 -1.10 -9.23
CA ALA A 84 2.84 -2.43 -9.21
C ALA A 84 4.30 -2.41 -9.70
N ARG A 85 4.55 -1.73 -10.83
CA ARG A 85 5.88 -1.61 -11.41
C ARG A 85 6.81 -0.79 -10.51
N LEU A 86 6.30 0.28 -9.91
CA LEU A 86 7.06 1.15 -9.02
C LEU A 86 7.51 0.41 -7.76
N LEU A 87 6.60 -0.32 -7.10
CA LEU A 87 6.91 -1.06 -5.89
C LEU A 87 7.89 -2.21 -6.14
N THR A 88 7.71 -2.95 -7.24
CA THR A 88 8.65 -4.00 -7.62
C THR A 88 10.03 -3.41 -7.92
N HIS A 89 10.12 -2.33 -8.69
CA HIS A 89 11.39 -1.67 -8.96
C HIS A 89 12.08 -1.16 -7.69
N LEU A 90 11.32 -0.53 -6.78
CA LEU A 90 11.84 -0.06 -5.50
C LEU A 90 12.37 -1.23 -4.64
N ALA A 91 11.67 -2.37 -4.63
CA ALA A 91 12.08 -3.55 -3.88
C ALA A 91 13.32 -4.25 -4.46
N ASP A 92 13.44 -4.30 -5.78
CA ASP A 92 14.49 -5.06 -6.48
C ASP A 92 15.77 -4.24 -6.69
N CYS A 93 15.65 -2.94 -7.00
CA CYS A 93 16.78 -2.09 -7.39
C CYS A 93 17.26 -1.14 -6.28
N HIS A 94 16.44 -0.90 -5.25
CA HIS A 94 16.65 0.19 -4.30
C HIS A 94 16.44 -0.23 -2.84
N ASP A 95 16.97 -1.39 -2.46
CA ASP A 95 16.91 -1.88 -1.07
C ASP A 95 17.56 -0.88 -0.09
N ASP A 96 18.66 -0.24 -0.50
CA ASP A 96 19.36 0.79 0.27
C ASP A 96 18.49 2.04 0.53
N ALA A 97 17.67 2.44 -0.44
CA ALA A 97 16.73 3.54 -0.28
C ALA A 97 15.63 3.17 0.73
N VAL A 98 15.07 1.95 0.64
CA VAL A 98 14.09 1.44 1.61
C VAL A 98 14.69 1.40 3.02
N GLN A 99 15.93 0.95 3.16
CA GLN A 99 16.64 0.97 4.44
C GLN A 99 16.80 2.39 4.99
N ARG A 100 17.15 3.37 4.16
CA ARG A 100 17.23 4.78 4.60
C ARG A 100 15.88 5.30 5.10
N LEU A 101 14.79 5.00 4.39
CA LEU A 101 13.44 5.43 4.77
C LEU A 101 13.00 4.89 6.15
N THR A 102 13.57 3.78 6.63
CA THR A 102 13.28 3.30 7.99
C THR A 102 13.66 4.30 9.09
N ARG A 103 14.56 5.25 8.82
CA ARG A 103 14.91 6.32 9.77
C ARG A 103 13.77 7.30 10.05
N LEU A 104 12.75 7.33 9.18
CA LEU A 104 11.53 8.11 9.37
C LEU A 104 10.46 7.34 10.15
N VAL A 105 10.68 6.06 10.41
CA VAL A 105 9.75 5.20 11.14
C VAL A 105 10.05 5.32 12.63
N ASP A 106 8.99 5.34 13.44
CA ASP A 106 9.11 5.30 14.89
C ASP A 106 9.95 4.06 15.34
N PRO A 107 10.97 4.22 16.20
CA PRO A 107 11.84 3.12 16.62
C PRO A 107 11.09 1.93 17.25
N ASP A 108 10.00 2.17 17.98
CA ASP A 108 9.20 1.10 18.59
C ASP A 108 8.50 0.26 17.52
N SER A 109 8.12 0.89 16.41
CA SER A 109 7.56 0.19 15.25
C SER A 109 8.60 -0.70 14.56
N LEU A 110 9.90 -0.44 14.71
CA LEU A 110 10.98 -1.27 14.14
C LEU A 110 11.46 -2.38 15.08
N HIS A 111 10.98 -2.43 16.33
CA HIS A 111 11.45 -3.40 17.32
C HIS A 111 11.25 -4.87 16.85
N GLY A 112 12.33 -5.63 16.68
CA GLY A 112 12.25 -7.01 16.19
C GLY A 112 11.88 -7.15 14.71
N ALA A 113 12.02 -6.08 13.92
CA ALA A 113 11.91 -6.13 12.47
C ALA A 113 12.99 -7.06 11.89
N VAL A 114 12.58 -8.04 11.09
CA VAL A 114 13.48 -8.92 10.34
C VAL A 114 13.64 -8.47 8.89
N ARG A 115 12.65 -7.74 8.37
CA ARG A 115 12.63 -7.26 6.99
C ARG A 115 11.71 -6.05 6.87
N VAL A 116 12.08 -5.07 6.05
CA VAL A 116 11.21 -3.96 5.66
C VAL A 116 11.05 -3.97 4.15
N ARG A 117 9.82 -3.83 3.65
CA ARG A 117 9.51 -3.84 2.21
C ARG A 117 8.49 -2.77 1.85
N PRO A 118 8.57 -2.19 0.64
CA PRO A 118 7.51 -1.33 0.15
C PRO A 118 6.23 -2.16 -0.09
N LEU A 119 5.10 -1.65 0.40
CA LEU A 119 3.81 -2.37 0.39
C LEU A 119 2.79 -1.73 -0.55
N ALA A 120 2.69 -0.39 -0.51
CA ALA A 120 1.71 0.38 -1.27
C ALA A 120 2.26 1.78 -1.53
N VAL A 121 1.91 2.36 -2.67
CA VAL A 121 2.15 3.77 -2.97
C VAL A 121 0.93 4.33 -3.66
N ASP A 122 0.50 5.51 -3.24
CA ASP A 122 -0.61 6.24 -3.84
C ASP A 122 -0.23 7.72 -3.89
N ARG A 123 -1.12 8.57 -4.41
CA ARG A 123 -0.84 9.99 -4.59
C ARG A 123 -0.42 10.70 -3.31
N HIS A 124 -0.72 10.17 -2.12
CA HIS A 124 -0.48 10.83 -0.83
C HIS A 124 0.72 10.28 -0.05
N GLY A 125 1.40 9.22 -0.51
CA GLY A 125 2.52 8.65 0.25
C GLY A 125 2.96 7.25 -0.12
N LEU A 126 3.92 6.74 0.65
CA LEU A 126 4.49 5.40 0.56
C LEU A 126 4.24 4.62 1.85
N THR A 127 3.77 3.38 1.75
CA THR A 127 3.58 2.49 2.89
C THR A 127 4.68 1.43 2.90
N LEU A 128 5.33 1.25 4.04
CA LEU A 128 6.31 0.19 4.29
C LEU A 128 5.69 -0.89 5.17
N ARG A 129 5.91 -2.15 4.81
CA ARG A 129 5.65 -3.30 5.67
C ARG A 129 6.90 -3.66 6.45
N ILE A 130 6.74 -3.75 7.76
CA ILE A 130 7.75 -4.19 8.72
C ILE A 130 7.38 -5.61 9.11
N GLU A 131 8.14 -6.58 8.62
CA GLU A 131 7.94 -8.00 8.95
C GLU A 131 8.71 -8.34 10.22
N ARG A 132 8.09 -9.14 11.09
CA ARG A 132 8.74 -9.78 12.24
C ARG A 132 8.57 -11.28 12.15
N VAL A 133 9.20 -12.01 13.06
CA VAL A 133 9.16 -13.48 13.08
C VAL A 133 7.72 -14.02 13.14
N ARG A 134 6.82 -13.35 13.88
CA ARG A 134 5.45 -13.85 14.13
C ARG A 134 4.33 -12.94 13.64
N ASP A 135 4.58 -11.64 13.46
CA ASP A 135 3.59 -10.64 13.01
C ASP A 135 4.18 -9.76 11.87
N HIS A 136 3.43 -8.74 11.50
CA HIS A 136 3.91 -7.65 10.65
C HIS A 136 3.15 -6.38 11.05
N GLY A 137 3.75 -5.23 10.80
CA GLY A 137 3.11 -3.92 10.92
C GLY A 137 3.30 -3.11 9.65
N ASP A 138 2.39 -2.19 9.38
CA ASP A 138 2.47 -1.28 8.24
C ASP A 138 2.64 0.14 8.73
N VAL A 139 3.64 0.85 8.19
CA VAL A 139 3.89 2.26 8.51
C VAL A 139 3.78 3.09 7.25
N ARG A 140 3.02 4.18 7.36
CA ARG A 140 2.78 5.12 6.28
C ARG A 140 3.75 6.30 6.38
N LEU A 141 4.48 6.56 5.31
CA LEU A 141 5.29 7.75 5.11
C LEU A 141 4.53 8.72 4.21
N PRO A 142 3.89 9.77 4.76
CA PRO A 142 3.11 10.71 3.96
C PRO A 142 4.02 11.56 3.09
N PHE A 143 3.58 11.86 1.87
CA PHE A 143 4.23 12.88 1.04
C PHE A 143 3.86 14.27 1.54
N HIS A 144 4.76 15.23 1.33
CA HIS A 144 4.54 16.63 1.71
C HIS A 144 3.48 17.32 0.84
N ALA A 145 3.18 16.77 -0.34
CA ALA A 145 2.10 17.18 -1.23
C ALA A 145 1.70 16.00 -2.14
N PRO A 146 0.49 16.02 -2.74
CA PRO A 146 0.06 14.97 -3.65
C PRO A 146 1.00 14.80 -4.87
N ALA A 147 1.05 13.57 -5.38
CA ALA A 147 1.74 13.19 -6.61
C ALA A 147 0.72 12.58 -7.58
N ASP A 148 0.29 13.37 -8.56
CA ASP A 148 -0.66 12.96 -9.58
C ASP A 148 0.04 12.36 -10.82
N GLU A 149 1.37 12.53 -10.91
CA GLU A 149 2.22 12.00 -11.97
C GLU A 149 3.49 11.33 -11.45
N ILE A 150 4.11 10.48 -12.28
CA ILE A 150 5.34 9.73 -11.92
C ILE A 150 6.51 10.67 -11.61
N ALA A 151 6.67 11.77 -12.36
CA ALA A 151 7.73 12.74 -12.11
C ALA A 151 7.61 13.38 -10.72
N GLN A 152 6.37 13.74 -10.33
CA GLN A 152 6.07 14.27 -9.01
C GLN A 152 6.32 13.21 -7.93
N LEU A 153 5.96 11.95 -8.18
CA LEU A 153 6.24 10.86 -7.23
C LEU A 153 7.75 10.72 -6.97
N THR A 154 8.59 10.76 -7.99
CA THR A 154 10.06 10.72 -7.83
C THR A 154 10.54 11.87 -6.94
N GLU A 155 10.05 13.09 -7.17
CA GLU A 155 10.33 14.24 -6.31
C GLU A 155 9.89 13.98 -4.86
N ARG A 156 8.67 13.48 -4.62
CA ARG A 156 8.16 13.21 -3.27
C ARG A 156 9.00 12.18 -2.53
N VAL A 157 9.43 11.12 -3.21
CA VAL A 157 10.30 10.09 -2.64
C VAL A 157 11.70 10.64 -2.33
N HIS A 158 12.26 11.49 -3.20
CA HIS A 158 13.53 12.16 -2.92
C HIS A 158 13.47 13.05 -1.68
N VAL A 159 12.35 13.75 -1.46
CA VAL A 159 12.15 14.55 -0.24
C VAL A 159 12.13 13.65 1.01
N LEU A 160 11.44 12.51 0.98
CA LEU A 160 11.48 11.54 2.08
C LEU A 160 12.91 11.04 2.35
N LEU A 161 13.67 10.71 1.30
CA LEU A 161 15.06 10.26 1.44
C LEU A 161 15.98 11.35 1.99
N ALA A 162 15.78 12.61 1.58
CA ALA A 162 16.52 13.75 2.12
C ALA A 162 16.23 13.94 3.61
N GLN A 163 14.95 13.89 4.01
CA GLN A 163 14.54 13.93 5.41
C GLN A 163 15.18 12.80 6.21
N ALA A 164 15.16 11.57 5.70
CA ALA A 164 15.80 10.42 6.33
C ALA A 164 17.32 10.59 6.50
N GLY A 165 17.97 11.36 5.62
CA GLY A 165 19.38 11.74 5.74
C GLY A 165 19.63 12.77 6.84
N THR A 166 18.68 13.68 7.07
CA THR A 166 18.78 14.71 8.13
C THR A 166 18.46 14.18 9.52
N VAL A 167 17.68 13.10 9.63
CA VAL A 167 17.50 12.34 10.87
C VAL A 167 18.82 11.64 11.20
N SER A 168 19.73 12.40 11.82
CA SER A 168 21.04 11.92 12.20
C SER A 168 20.98 11.16 13.52
N CYS A 169 21.74 10.06 13.52
CA CYS A 169 22.35 9.43 14.68
C CYS A 169 22.65 10.45 15.79
N PRO A 170 22.48 10.08 17.07
CA PRO A 170 23.11 10.80 18.15
C PRO A 170 24.61 10.92 17.82
N ARG A 171 25.14 12.14 17.81
CA ARG A 171 26.59 12.39 17.72
C ARG A 171 27.26 11.79 18.97
N ALA A 172 27.56 10.50 18.95
CA ALA A 172 28.51 9.87 19.85
C ALA A 172 29.72 9.46 19.01
N LEU A 173 30.92 9.79 19.53
CA LEU A 173 32.25 9.58 18.92
C LEU A 173 32.77 10.72 18.02
N GLN A 174 32.79 11.93 18.58
CA GLN A 174 33.81 12.95 18.23
C GLN A 174 34.62 13.40 19.46
N ARG A 175 34.80 12.49 20.45
CA ARG A 175 35.77 12.64 21.54
C ARG A 175 36.76 11.48 21.54
N GLN A 176 37.75 11.56 20.66
CA GLN A 176 39.11 11.06 20.91
C GLN A 176 40.02 11.55 19.79
N ARG A 177 40.31 12.84 19.85
CA ARG A 177 41.46 13.46 19.16
C ARG A 177 41.93 14.64 20.01
N ALA A 178 42.33 14.32 21.23
CA ALA A 178 43.17 15.13 22.09
C ALA A 178 43.64 14.21 23.23
N ASP A 179 44.92 14.31 23.55
CA ASP A 179 45.67 13.69 24.65
C ASP A 179 46.20 12.28 24.45
N GLY A 180 47.51 12.23 24.21
CA GLY A 180 48.33 11.03 24.32
C GLY A 180 49.69 11.10 23.63
N ASP A 181 50.34 12.26 23.55
CA ASP A 181 51.79 12.34 23.28
C ASP A 181 52.41 13.21 24.39
N GLY A 182 53.27 12.58 25.18
CA GLY A 182 53.87 13.09 26.41
C GLY A 182 54.58 11.99 27.17
#